data_AF-A0A928VI93-F1
#
_entry.id   AF-A0A928VI93-F1
#
_cell.length_a   1.000
_cell.length_b   1.000
_cell.length_c   1.000
_cell.angle_alpha   90.00
_cell.angle_beta   90.00
_cell.angle_gamma   90.00
#
_symmetry.space_group_name_H-M   'P 1'
#
loop_
_entity.id
_entity.type
_entity.pdbx_description
1 polymer ?
#
loop_
_entity_poly.entity_id
_entity_poly.type
_entity_poly.pdbx_seq_one_letter_code
_entity_poly.pdbx_strand_id
1 'polypeptide(L)'
;MKRLFILLVLLLSITLPVQATTCRTLNNQEICILTIKRSAKNYWEYRAKVQINGEVRPMQVYDCRKKIAIQDNKVLELFEQDGTAEVVCSFFKPPKDAFGVASGKPGSFRGVNDPLQTLRR
;
A
#
# COMPACT_ATOMS: atom_id res chain seq x y z
N MET A 1 12.65 48.03 -12.00
CA MET A 1 12.84 47.27 -10.74
C MET A 1 11.54 46.63 -10.24
N LYS A 2 10.51 47.41 -9.83
CA LYS A 2 9.29 46.87 -9.19
C LYS A 2 8.41 45.97 -10.08
N ARG A 3 8.28 46.30 -11.37
CA ARG A 3 7.56 45.43 -12.35
C ARG A 3 8.26 44.10 -12.59
N LEU A 4 9.59 44.07 -12.55
CA LEU A 4 10.38 42.86 -12.69
C LEU A 4 10.18 41.93 -11.48
N PHE A 5 10.08 42.53 -10.29
CA PHE A 5 9.78 41.81 -9.05
C PHE A 5 8.37 41.20 -9.06
N ILE A 6 7.37 41.94 -9.58
CA ILE A 6 6.00 41.44 -9.73
C ILE A 6 5.94 40.28 -10.73
N LEU A 7 6.64 40.39 -11.86
CA LEU A 7 6.75 39.31 -12.86
C LEU A 7 7.42 38.06 -12.29
N LEU A 8 8.48 38.23 -11.50
CA LEU A 8 9.19 37.13 -10.84
C LEU A 8 8.29 36.38 -9.86
N VAL A 9 7.50 37.11 -9.06
CA VAL A 9 6.54 36.51 -8.12
C VAL A 9 5.41 35.79 -8.85
N LEU A 10 4.95 36.33 -9.98
CA LEU A 10 3.90 35.70 -10.80
C LEU A 10 4.38 34.38 -11.43
N LEU A 11 5.63 34.33 -11.89
CA LEU A 11 6.25 33.11 -12.43
C LEU A 11 6.41 32.01 -11.38
N LEU A 12 6.73 32.39 -10.13
CA LEU A 12 6.86 31.46 -9.00
C LEU A 12 5.51 30.90 -8.50
N SER A 13 4.38 31.46 -8.95
CA SER A 13 3.04 31.03 -8.54
C SER A 13 2.54 29.80 -9.30
N ILE A 14 3.25 29.37 -10.35
CA ILE A 14 2.86 28.23 -11.19
C ILE A 14 3.40 26.95 -10.54
N THR A 15 2.55 26.24 -9.79
CA THR A 15 2.85 24.90 -9.28
C THR A 15 2.19 23.85 -10.17
N LEU A 16 2.96 22.81 -10.54
CA LEU A 16 2.42 21.64 -11.23
C LEU A 16 2.07 20.58 -10.19
N PRO A 17 0.91 19.90 -10.31
CA PRO A 17 0.58 18.79 -9.42
C PRO A 17 1.54 17.63 -9.72
N VAL A 18 2.36 17.27 -8.73
CA VAL A 18 3.15 16.04 -8.78
C VAL A 18 2.22 14.87 -8.46
N GLN A 19 2.10 13.92 -9.37
CA GLN A 19 1.40 12.67 -9.12
C GLN A 19 2.30 11.79 -8.25
N ALA A 20 2.05 11.80 -6.94
CA ALA A 20 2.76 10.91 -6.03
C ALA A 20 2.11 9.52 -6.05
N THR A 21 2.81 8.55 -6.62
CA THR A 21 2.47 7.14 -6.45
C THR A 21 2.84 6.71 -5.03
N THR A 22 1.91 6.07 -4.32
CA THR A 22 2.19 5.54 -2.98
C THR A 22 2.85 4.18 -3.10
N CYS A 23 4.13 4.08 -2.75
CA CYS A 23 4.90 2.84 -2.76
C CYS A 23 5.18 2.37 -1.33
N ARG A 24 5.15 1.05 -1.12
CA ARG A 24 5.55 0.40 0.12
C ARG A 24 6.42 -0.80 -0.19
N THR A 25 7.47 -0.98 0.59
CA THR A 25 8.32 -2.18 0.51
C THR A 25 7.84 -3.21 1.53
N LEU A 26 7.49 -4.40 1.06
CA LEU A 26 7.12 -5.55 1.89
C LEU A 26 7.87 -6.78 1.36
N ASN A 27 8.48 -7.57 2.24
CA ASN A 27 9.19 -8.81 1.87
C ASN A 27 10.19 -8.64 0.71
N ASN A 28 11.00 -7.58 0.73
CA ASN A 28 11.94 -7.21 -0.34
C ASN A 28 11.29 -6.91 -1.71
N GLN A 29 9.97 -6.77 -1.78
CA GLN A 29 9.24 -6.35 -2.97
C GLN A 29 8.74 -4.92 -2.80
N GLU A 30 8.93 -4.09 -3.82
CA GLU A 30 8.35 -2.77 -3.89
C GLU A 30 6.97 -2.84 -4.53
N ILE A 31 5.95 -2.40 -3.81
CA ILE A 31 4.55 -2.42 -4.25
C ILE A 31 4.05 -0.99 -4.31
N CYS A 32 3.72 -0.52 -5.51
CA CYS A 32 3.26 0.82 -5.78
C CYS A 32 1.79 0.82 -6.21
N ILE A 33 0.97 1.64 -5.57
CA ILE A 33 -0.43 1.85 -5.97
C ILE A 33 -0.45 2.96 -7.02
N LEU A 34 -0.68 2.59 -8.28
CA LEU A 34 -0.79 3.54 -9.38
C LEU A 34 -2.16 4.24 -9.36
N THR A 35 -3.22 3.46 -9.17
CA THR A 35 -4.58 3.98 -9.04
C THR A 35 -5.36 3.14 -8.05
N ILE A 36 -6.19 3.77 -7.24
CA ILE A 36 -7.11 3.08 -6.32
C ILE A 36 -8.43 3.84 -6.25
N LYS A 37 -9.54 3.11 -6.33
CA LYS A 37 -10.90 3.62 -6.18
C LYS A 37 -11.68 2.72 -5.24
N ARG A 38 -12.21 3.29 -4.16
CA ARG A 38 -13.13 2.57 -3.26
C ARG A 38 -14.51 2.45 -3.88
N SER A 39 -15.18 1.32 -3.71
CA SER A 39 -16.58 1.13 -4.11
C SER A 39 -17.51 1.99 -3.25
N ALA A 40 -18.54 2.57 -3.88
CA ALA A 40 -19.58 3.32 -3.18
C ALA A 40 -20.58 2.40 -2.46
N LYS A 41 -20.82 1.19 -3.00
CA LYS A 41 -21.77 0.21 -2.43
C LYS A 41 -21.15 -0.58 -1.28
N ASN A 42 -19.89 -1.00 -1.45
CA ASN A 42 -19.18 -1.85 -0.49
C ASN A 42 -17.88 -1.15 -0.07
N TYR A 43 -17.86 -0.50 1.11
CA TYR A 43 -16.70 0.30 1.53
C TYR A 43 -15.41 -0.53 1.74
N TRP A 44 -15.51 -1.86 1.85
CA TRP A 44 -14.39 -2.79 1.95
C TRP A 44 -13.87 -3.27 0.58
N GLU A 45 -14.50 -2.87 -0.52
CA GLU A 45 -14.08 -3.21 -1.87
C GLU A 45 -13.30 -2.07 -2.52
N TYR A 46 -12.16 -2.42 -3.12
CA TYR A 46 -11.29 -1.47 -3.79
C TYR A 46 -10.97 -1.96 -5.19
N ARG A 47 -11.02 -1.05 -6.16
CA ARG A 47 -10.53 -1.28 -7.53
C ARG A 47 -9.16 -0.63 -7.61
N ALA A 48 -8.12 -1.42 -7.78
CA ALA A 48 -6.75 -0.89 -7.81
C ALA A 48 -5.94 -1.44 -8.97
N LYS A 49 -5.06 -0.59 -9.49
CA LYS A 49 -3.96 -0.96 -10.38
C LYS A 49 -2.68 -0.76 -9.59
N VAL A 50 -1.90 -1.82 -9.49
CA VAL A 50 -0.66 -1.85 -8.72
C VAL A 50 0.52 -2.17 -9.62
N GLN A 51 1.71 -1.84 -9.14
CA GLN A 51 2.97 -2.21 -9.75
C GLN A 51 3.81 -2.92 -8.69
N ILE A 52 4.41 -4.06 -9.05
CA ILE A 52 5.26 -4.86 -8.15
C ILE A 52 6.64 -4.93 -8.79
N ASN A 53 7.68 -4.44 -8.11
CA ASN A 53 9.06 -4.40 -8.62
C ASN A 53 9.18 -3.83 -10.04
N GLY A 54 8.39 -2.79 -10.35
CA GLY A 54 8.33 -2.19 -11.69
C GLY A 54 7.36 -2.86 -12.66
N GLU A 55 6.83 -4.06 -12.38
CA GLU A 55 5.86 -4.75 -13.24
C GLU A 55 4.43 -4.33 -12.92
N VAL A 56 3.73 -3.73 -13.90
CA VAL A 56 2.35 -3.26 -13.73
C VAL A 56 1.37 -4.42 -13.84
N ARG A 57 0.58 -4.64 -12.79
CA ARG A 57 -0.50 -5.62 -12.78
C ARG A 57 -1.77 -5.05 -13.43
N PRO A 58 -2.63 -5.91 -13.99
CA PRO A 58 -3.95 -5.50 -14.47
C PRO A 58 -4.81 -4.95 -13.33
N MET A 59 -5.90 -4.26 -13.67
CA MET A 59 -6.86 -3.75 -12.69
C MET A 59 -7.54 -4.92 -11.98
N GLN A 60 -7.50 -4.93 -10.64
CA GLN A 60 -8.12 -5.96 -9.81
C GLN A 60 -9.10 -5.35 -8.82
N VAL A 61 -10.11 -6.13 -8.43
CA VAL A 61 -11.04 -5.79 -7.34
C VAL A 61 -10.61 -6.52 -6.07
N TYR A 62 -10.23 -5.80 -5.04
CA TYR A 62 -9.83 -6.33 -3.75
C TYR A 62 -11.00 -6.27 -2.78
N ASP A 63 -11.44 -7.42 -2.26
CA ASP A 63 -12.34 -7.50 -1.11
C ASP A 63 -11.49 -7.62 0.15
N CYS A 64 -11.34 -6.51 0.86
CA CYS A 64 -10.52 -6.43 2.07
C CYS A 64 -11.17 -7.09 3.30
N ARG A 65 -12.44 -7.46 3.22
CA ARG A 65 -13.12 -8.19 4.30
C ARG A 65 -12.85 -9.69 4.18
N LYS A 66 -12.95 -10.22 2.96
CA LYS A 66 -12.70 -11.64 2.67
C LYS A 66 -11.24 -11.96 2.37
N LYS A 67 -10.41 -10.93 2.21
CA LYS A 67 -8.99 -11.06 1.87
C LYS A 67 -8.76 -11.76 0.53
N ILE A 68 -9.52 -11.38 -0.49
CA ILE A 68 -9.42 -11.91 -1.85
C ILE A 68 -9.24 -10.80 -2.87
N ALA A 69 -8.60 -11.11 -3.99
CA ALA A 69 -8.61 -10.29 -5.18
C ALA A 69 -9.47 -10.97 -6.26
N ILE A 70 -10.10 -10.18 -7.12
CA ILE A 70 -10.92 -10.65 -8.21
C ILE A 70 -10.40 -10.01 -9.48
N GLN A 71 -10.02 -10.86 -10.44
CA GLN A 71 -9.57 -10.45 -11.76
C GLN A 71 -10.37 -11.23 -12.79
N ASP A 72 -11.03 -10.55 -13.73
CA ASP A 72 -11.79 -11.19 -14.82
C ASP A 72 -12.76 -12.29 -14.32
N ASN A 73 -13.49 -12.00 -13.25
CA ASN A 73 -14.40 -12.91 -12.53
C ASN A 73 -13.75 -14.15 -11.88
N LYS A 74 -12.42 -14.25 -11.89
CA LYS A 74 -11.68 -15.28 -11.16
C LYS A 74 -11.27 -14.73 -9.80
N VAL A 75 -11.59 -15.48 -8.75
CA VAL A 75 -11.11 -15.21 -7.40
C VAL A 75 -9.66 -15.67 -7.30
N LEU A 76 -8.81 -14.77 -6.82
CA LEU A 76 -7.41 -15.01 -6.58
C LEU A 76 -7.13 -14.79 -5.08
N GLU A 77 -6.62 -15.80 -4.40
CA GLU A 77 -6.21 -15.70 -3.00
C GLU A 77 -4.78 -15.15 -2.91
N LEU A 78 -4.61 -13.82 -2.96
CA LEU A 78 -3.27 -13.17 -2.97
C LEU A 78 -2.81 -12.63 -1.62
N PHE A 79 -3.53 -12.83 -0.52
CA PHE A 79 -3.13 -12.19 0.74
C PHE A 79 -1.80 -12.73 1.32
N GLU A 80 -1.35 -13.93 0.94
CA GLU A 80 -0.11 -14.51 1.45
C GLU A 80 1.08 -14.47 0.47
N GLN A 81 0.88 -14.24 -0.83
CA GLN A 81 1.95 -14.44 -1.83
C GLN A 81 2.81 -13.20 -2.11
N ASP A 82 2.22 -12.00 -2.16
CA ASP A 82 2.94 -10.82 -2.67
C ASP A 82 2.71 -9.55 -1.83
N GLY A 83 1.92 -9.62 -0.75
CA GLY A 83 1.61 -8.46 0.11
C GLY A 83 0.79 -7.36 -0.57
N THR A 84 0.41 -7.53 -1.85
CA THR A 84 -0.31 -6.50 -2.62
C THR A 84 -1.63 -6.13 -1.95
N ALA A 85 -2.36 -7.14 -1.51
CA ALA A 85 -3.65 -6.95 -0.89
C ALA A 85 -3.53 -6.25 0.48
N GLU A 86 -2.42 -6.44 1.21
CA GLU A 86 -2.14 -5.69 2.44
C GLU A 86 -1.93 -4.21 2.15
N VAL A 87 -1.17 -3.87 1.10
CA VAL A 87 -0.92 -2.48 0.68
C VAL A 87 -2.22 -1.80 0.24
N VAL A 88 -3.03 -2.46 -0.59
CA VAL A 88 -4.31 -1.91 -1.06
C VAL A 88 -5.31 -1.74 0.10
N CYS A 89 -5.46 -2.75 0.95
CA CYS A 89 -6.44 -2.74 2.04
C CYS A 89 -6.05 -1.85 3.22
N SER A 90 -4.80 -1.40 3.28
CA SER A 90 -4.33 -0.41 4.26
C SER A 90 -4.29 1.02 3.72
N PHE A 91 -4.54 1.25 2.44
CA PHE A 91 -4.37 2.57 1.81
C PHE A 91 -5.18 3.70 2.48
N PHE A 92 -6.46 3.44 2.80
CA PHE A 92 -7.32 4.42 3.49
C PHE A 92 -7.34 4.23 5.00
N LYS A 93 -6.64 3.21 5.52
CA LYS A 93 -6.43 3.13 6.96
C LYS A 93 -5.31 4.11 7.30
N PRO A 94 -5.46 4.91 8.35
CA PRO A 94 -4.35 5.69 8.85
C PRO A 94 -3.18 4.74 9.13
N PRO A 95 -1.93 5.15 8.83
CA PRO A 95 -0.76 4.43 9.28
C PRO A 95 -0.93 4.08 10.77
N LYS A 96 -0.60 2.85 11.20
CA LYS A 96 -0.83 2.43 12.61
C LYS A 96 -0.11 3.36 13.60
N ASP A 97 0.94 4.02 13.12
CA ASP A 97 1.75 5.06 13.74
C ASP A 97 1.15 6.48 13.69
N ALA A 98 0.19 6.78 12.80
CA ALA A 98 -0.47 8.08 12.70
C ALA A 98 -1.41 8.41 13.88
N PHE A 99 -1.63 7.43 14.78
CA PHE A 99 -2.37 7.60 16.04
C PHE A 99 -1.54 7.29 17.30
N GLY A 100 -0.21 7.24 17.20
CA GLY A 100 0.65 7.03 18.37
C GLY A 100 0.68 5.59 18.91
N VAL A 101 0.30 4.59 18.11
CA VAL A 101 0.53 3.18 18.47
C VAL A 101 1.93 2.81 17.97
N ALA A 102 2.86 2.67 18.93
CA ALA A 102 4.25 2.33 18.69
C ALA A 102 4.41 1.15 17.70
N SER A 103 5.28 1.36 16.72
CA SER A 103 5.84 0.34 15.84
C SER A 103 6.41 -0.81 16.68
N GLY A 104 5.65 -1.88 16.85
CA GLY A 104 6.06 -2.95 17.76
C GLY A 104 5.15 -4.16 17.77
N LYS A 105 4.99 -4.84 16.62
CA LYS A 105 5.11 -6.32 16.50
C LYS A 105 4.68 -6.81 15.11
N PRO A 106 5.55 -7.51 14.37
CA PRO A 106 5.11 -8.57 13.50
C PRO A 106 4.74 -9.77 14.40
N GLY A 107 3.45 -10.06 14.53
CA GLY A 107 2.98 -11.37 14.99
C GLY A 107 2.22 -11.99 13.82
N SER A 108 2.38 -13.26 13.44
CA SER A 108 2.90 -14.40 14.18
C SER A 108 3.08 -15.54 13.16
N PHE A 109 4.31 -15.85 12.74
CA PHE A 109 4.58 -17.13 12.09
C PHE A 109 4.57 -18.22 13.17
N ARG A 110 3.49 -19.00 13.23
CA ARG A 110 3.46 -20.26 13.97
C ARG A 110 4.16 -21.32 13.14
N GLY A 111 5.09 -22.02 13.77
CA GLY A 111 5.43 -23.40 13.43
C GLY A 111 6.68 -23.58 12.57
N VAL A 112 7.86 -23.38 13.16
CA VAL A 112 9.05 -24.14 12.77
C VAL A 112 9.56 -24.80 14.05
N ASN A 113 9.42 -26.13 14.10
CA ASN A 113 10.03 -26.97 15.11
C ASN A 113 11.54 -26.90 14.94
N ASP A 114 12.29 -26.65 16.01
CA ASP A 114 13.66 -27.14 16.16
C ASP A 114 14.08 -27.12 17.65
N PRO A 115 15.04 -27.97 18.04
CA PRO A 115 15.00 -28.69 19.31
C PRO A 115 15.96 -28.13 20.36
N LEU A 116 15.56 -28.30 21.62
CA LEU A 116 16.39 -28.72 22.76
C LEU A 116 17.86 -28.25 22.76
N GLN A 117 18.18 -27.17 23.50
CA GLN A 117 19.35 -27.09 24.40
C GLN A 117 19.08 -26.03 25.50
N THR A 118 18.90 -26.39 26.77
CA THR A 118 19.92 -26.74 27.79
C THR A 118 20.42 -25.52 28.59
N LEU A 119 20.16 -25.56 29.91
CA LEU A 119 20.95 -24.99 31.03
C LEU A 119 21.28 -23.48 31.05
N ARG A 120 20.79 -22.75 32.06
CA ARG A 120 21.55 -22.33 33.27
C ARG A 120 20.84 -21.22 34.07
N ARG A 121 20.75 -21.49 35.38
CA ARG A 121 20.65 -20.62 36.56
C ARG A 121 19.38 -19.81 36.77
#